data_AF-A0A2U3JYJ1-F1
#
_entry.id   AF-A0A2U3JYJ1-F1
#
_cell.length_a   1.000
_cell.length_b   1.000
_cell.length_c   1.000
_cell.angle_alpha   90.00
_cell.angle_beta   90.00
_cell.angle_gamma   90.00
#
_symmetry.space_group_name_H-M   'P 1'
#
loop_
_entity.id
_entity.type
_entity.pdbx_description
1 polymer ?
#
loop_
_entity_poly.entity_id
_entity_poly.type
_entity_poly.pdbx_seq_one_letter_code
_entity_poly.pdbx_strand_id
1 'polypeptide(L)'
;MENYHSDDYAAGCCACEDKTLEAATGLTCADKKNIFTRREQEVLGKIREASRLAGALKDEIRQTDERRREAALLELGHLRQIRGELEQERLAAAEERMRMLGHL
;
A
#
# COMPACT_ATOMS: atom_id res chain seq x y z
N MET A 1 38.53 4.76 -31.63
CA MET A 1 37.87 6.09 -31.62
C MET A 1 36.39 5.84 -31.47
N GLU A 2 35.94 5.88 -30.22
CA GLU A 2 34.53 5.88 -29.86
C GLU A 2 33.94 7.24 -30.25
N ASN A 3 32.73 7.26 -30.81
CA ASN A 3 31.89 8.45 -30.83
C ASN A 3 30.51 8.04 -30.33
N TYR A 4 30.31 8.38 -29.06
CA TYR A 4 29.10 8.30 -28.27
C TYR A 4 28.13 9.36 -28.81
N HIS A 5 26.93 8.96 -29.24
CA HIS A 5 25.82 9.89 -29.41
C HIS A 5 25.03 9.90 -28.10
N SER A 6 25.08 11.06 -27.44
CA SER A 6 24.25 11.41 -26.30
C SER A 6 22.81 11.59 -26.75
N ASP A 7 21.92 10.74 -26.26
CA ASP A 7 20.48 11.05 -26.23
C ASP A 7 20.10 11.54 -24.84
N ASP A 8 19.64 12.79 -24.84
CA ASP A 8 18.98 13.50 -23.77
C ASP A 8 17.81 12.72 -23.16
N TYR A 9 17.92 12.39 -21.88
CA TYR A 9 16.75 12.19 -20.99
C TYR A 9 16.97 12.95 -19.68
N ALA A 10 16.85 14.26 -19.76
CA ALA A 10 16.61 15.11 -18.60
C ALA A 10 15.14 15.01 -18.19
N ALA A 11 14.83 14.14 -17.23
CA ALA A 11 13.64 14.23 -16.39
C ALA A 11 14.02 13.85 -14.95
N GLY A 12 13.98 14.85 -14.06
CA GLY A 12 14.64 14.89 -12.76
C GLY A 12 14.51 13.64 -11.89
N CYS A 13 15.67 13.03 -11.58
CA CYS A 13 15.86 12.21 -10.39
C CYS A 13 16.46 13.11 -9.29
N CYS A 14 15.77 13.19 -8.15
CA CYS A 14 16.12 14.01 -7.00
C CYS A 14 17.45 13.55 -6.39
N ALA A 15 18.45 14.44 -6.39
CA ALA A 15 19.66 14.48 -5.57
C ALA A 15 20.08 13.17 -4.88
N CYS A 16 20.55 12.20 -5.65
CA CYS A 16 21.43 11.15 -5.15
C CYS A 16 22.83 11.53 -5.64
N GLU A 17 23.52 12.45 -4.93
CA GLU A 17 24.93 12.69 -5.22
C GLU A 17 25.69 11.39 -5.01
N ASP A 18 26.16 10.89 -6.15
CA ASP A 18 26.79 9.61 -6.35
C ASP A 18 28.21 9.65 -5.77
N LYS A 19 28.32 9.68 -4.44
CA LYS A 19 29.61 9.54 -3.76
C LYS A 19 29.50 8.71 -2.48
N THR A 20 30.31 7.66 -2.48
CA THR A 20 30.76 6.82 -1.37
C THR A 20 29.85 5.65 -0.95
N LEU A 21 30.07 4.53 -1.65
CA LEU A 21 30.66 3.32 -1.06
C LEU A 21 30.10 2.93 0.32
N GLU A 22 29.00 2.17 0.34
CA GLU A 22 28.81 1.08 1.32
C GLU A 22 27.69 0.14 0.85
N ALA A 23 28.06 -0.78 -0.03
CA ALA A 23 27.32 -2.02 -0.20
C ALA A 23 27.49 -2.85 1.08
N ALA A 24 26.65 -2.59 2.09
CA ALA A 24 26.40 -3.57 3.13
C ALA A 24 25.11 -4.38 2.85
N THR A 25 24.18 -3.88 2.00
CA THR A 25 22.95 -4.61 1.64
C THR A 25 22.39 -4.37 0.22
N GLY A 26 22.99 -3.52 -0.62
CA GLY A 26 22.74 -3.49 -2.08
C GLY A 26 21.35 -3.06 -2.57
N LEU A 27 20.53 -2.35 -1.77
CA LEU A 27 19.20 -1.91 -2.21
C LEU A 27 19.23 -0.51 -2.85
N THR A 28 18.72 -0.41 -4.07
CA THR A 28 18.57 0.85 -4.80
C THR A 28 17.39 1.67 -4.27
N CYS A 29 17.31 2.96 -4.61
CA CYS A 29 16.14 3.80 -4.30
C CYS A 29 14.86 3.25 -4.94
N ALA A 30 14.95 2.58 -6.09
CA ALA A 30 13.81 1.92 -6.72
C ALA A 30 13.31 0.73 -5.89
N ASP A 31 14.23 -0.04 -5.28
CA ASP A 31 13.87 -1.16 -4.42
C ASP A 31 13.20 -0.68 -3.13
N LYS A 32 13.71 0.42 -2.54
CA LYS A 32 13.19 0.99 -1.29
C LYS A 32 11.73 1.43 -1.37
N LYS A 33 11.23 1.82 -2.56
CA LYS A 33 9.80 2.18 -2.78
C LYS A 33 8.85 1.01 -2.52
N ASN A 34 9.34 -0.22 -2.64
CA ASN A 34 8.54 -1.44 -2.44
C ASN A 34 8.64 -1.99 -1.01
N ILE A 35 9.43 -1.35 -0.14
CA ILE A 35 9.57 -1.75 1.26
C ILE A 35 8.49 -1.03 2.06
N PHE A 36 7.48 -1.79 2.50
CA PHE A 36 6.42 -1.25 3.32
C PHE A 36 6.91 -0.86 4.71
N THR A 37 6.55 0.34 5.13
CA THR A 37 6.73 0.80 6.50
C THR A 37 5.89 -0.05 7.47
N ARG A 38 6.22 0.00 8.76
CA ARG A 38 5.42 -0.67 9.80
C ARG A 38 3.95 -0.25 9.75
N ARG A 39 3.69 1.05 9.61
CA ARG A 39 2.32 1.59 9.51
C ARG A 39 1.58 1.02 8.31
N GLU A 40 2.20 0.96 7.14
CA GLU A 40 1.59 0.35 5.94
C GLU A 40 1.27 -1.14 6.16
N GLN A 41 2.19 -1.88 6.79
CA GLN A 41 1.96 -3.30 7.10
C GLN A 41 0.79 -3.48 8.07
N GLU A 42 0.66 -2.62 9.08
CA GLU A 42 -0.46 -2.63 10.03
C GLU A 42 -1.79 -2.34 9.32
N VAL A 43 -1.84 -1.32 8.45
CA VAL A 43 -3.05 -0.98 7.68
C VAL A 43 -3.42 -2.12 6.74
N LEU A 44 -2.46 -2.70 6.01
CA LEU A 44 -2.69 -3.87 5.15
C LEU A 44 -3.22 -5.08 5.96
N GLY A 45 -2.72 -5.27 7.18
CA GLY A 45 -3.23 -6.29 8.10
C GLY A 45 -4.70 -6.07 8.42
N LYS A 46 -5.09 -4.84 8.79
CA LYS A 46 -6.49 -4.48 9.07
C LYS A 46 -7.40 -4.67 7.84
N ILE A 47 -6.94 -4.30 6.64
CA ILE A 47 -7.71 -4.49 5.39
C ILE A 47 -7.98 -5.97 5.12
N ARG A 48 -6.97 -6.83 5.32
CA ARG A 48 -7.13 -8.29 5.15
C ARG A 48 -8.15 -8.84 6.14
N GLU A 49 -8.08 -8.42 7.40
CA GLU A 49 -9.00 -8.87 8.44
C GLU A 49 -10.44 -8.42 8.16
N ALA A 50 -10.67 -7.16 7.80
CA ALA A 50 -11.99 -6.67 7.41
C ALA A 50 -12.54 -7.42 6.19
N SER A 51 -11.69 -7.75 5.22
CA SER A 51 -12.07 -8.55 4.05
C SER A 51 -12.44 -9.98 4.41
N ARG A 52 -11.72 -10.60 5.36
CA ARG A 52 -12.00 -11.95 5.87
C ARG A 52 -13.35 -11.98 6.58
N LEU A 53 -13.60 -11.03 7.49
CA LEU A 53 -14.88 -10.91 8.20
C LEU A 53 -16.05 -10.67 7.24
N ALA A 54 -15.86 -9.79 6.25
CA ALA A 54 -16.88 -9.53 5.23
C ALA A 54 -17.15 -10.77 4.36
N GLY A 55 -16.15 -11.62 4.12
CA GLY A 55 -16.33 -12.91 3.47
C GLY A 55 -17.23 -13.84 4.29
N ALA A 56 -16.91 -14.01 5.57
CA ALA A 56 -17.69 -14.85 6.48
C ALA A 56 -19.16 -14.39 6.59
N LEU A 57 -19.40 -13.08 6.71
CA LEU A 57 -20.76 -12.53 6.75
C LEU A 57 -21.55 -12.75 5.47
N LYS A 58 -20.90 -12.67 4.30
CA LYS A 58 -21.57 -12.98 3.02
C LYS A 58 -21.99 -14.44 2.96
N ASP A 59 -21.19 -15.35 3.49
CA ASP A 59 -21.53 -16.76 3.53
C ASP A 59 -22.65 -17.04 4.54
N GLU A 60 -22.66 -16.36 5.69
CA GLU A 60 -23.75 -16.41 6.67
C GLU A 60 -25.08 -15.91 6.06
N ILE A 61 -25.05 -14.77 5.36
CA ILE A 61 -26.21 -14.18 4.66
C ILE A 61 -26.83 -15.18 3.67
N ARG A 62 -26.02 -16.01 3.03
CA ARG A 62 -26.49 -17.01 2.05
C ARG A 62 -27.17 -18.21 2.71
N GLN A 63 -26.84 -18.51 3.97
CA GLN A 63 -27.25 -19.73 4.66
C GLN A 63 -28.38 -19.51 5.69
N THR A 64 -28.79 -18.27 5.90
CA THR A 64 -29.61 -17.88 7.06
C THR A 64 -31.00 -17.37 6.68
N ASP A 65 -31.94 -17.55 7.60
CA ASP A 65 -33.30 -17.04 7.60
C ASP A 65 -33.38 -15.51 7.73
N GLU A 66 -34.50 -14.94 7.27
CA GLU A 66 -34.63 -13.52 6.91
C GLU A 66 -34.29 -12.54 8.04
N ARG A 67 -34.52 -12.92 9.30
CA ARG A 67 -34.21 -12.07 10.47
C ARG A 67 -32.72 -11.89 10.74
N ARG A 68 -31.88 -12.93 10.64
CA ARG A 68 -30.43 -12.73 10.87
C ARG A 68 -29.73 -12.21 9.62
N ARG A 69 -30.38 -12.32 8.46
CA ARG A 69 -29.92 -11.71 7.21
C ARG A 69 -29.81 -10.18 7.31
N GLU A 70 -30.78 -9.50 7.91
CA GLU A 70 -30.71 -8.04 8.09
C GLU A 70 -29.53 -7.60 8.96
N ALA A 71 -29.33 -8.25 10.11
CA ALA A 71 -28.20 -7.95 10.99
C ALA A 71 -26.86 -8.15 10.29
N ALA A 72 -26.71 -9.27 9.55
CA ALA A 72 -25.49 -9.55 8.81
C ALA A 72 -25.26 -8.56 7.63
N LEU A 73 -26.33 -8.06 6.99
CA LEU A 73 -26.24 -7.04 5.95
C LEU A 73 -25.79 -5.68 6.50
N LEU A 74 -26.27 -5.30 7.69
CA LEU A 74 -25.84 -4.08 8.38
C LEU A 74 -24.35 -4.15 8.72
N GLU A 75 -23.91 -5.25 9.32
CA GLU A 75 -22.49 -5.44 9.66
C GLU A 75 -21.60 -5.47 8.40
N LEU A 76 -22.07 -6.10 7.31
CA LEU A 76 -21.37 -6.07 6.03
C LEU A 76 -21.25 -4.63 5.48
N GLY A 77 -22.26 -3.78 5.69
CA GLY A 77 -22.20 -2.36 5.35
C GLY A 77 -21.12 -1.63 6.15
N HIS A 78 -21.08 -1.86 7.46
CA HIS A 78 -20.07 -1.28 8.35
C HIS A 78 -18.64 -1.69 7.96
N LEU A 79 -18.40 -2.98 7.68
CA LEU A 79 -17.10 -3.46 7.22
C LEU A 79 -16.66 -2.87 5.88
N ARG A 80 -17.60 -2.56 4.98
CA ARG A 80 -17.29 -1.86 3.72
C ARG A 80 -16.84 -0.44 3.97
N GLN A 81 -17.49 0.26 4.91
CA GLN A 81 -17.08 1.61 5.32
C GLN A 81 -15.67 1.59 5.93
N ILE A 82 -15.44 0.70 6.92
CA ILE A 82 -14.12 0.53 7.55
C ILE A 82 -13.05 0.26 6.50
N ARG A 83 -13.32 -0.63 5.53
CA ARG A 83 -12.38 -0.91 4.44
C ARG A 83 -12.08 0.35 3.61
N GLY A 84 -13.08 1.18 3.33
CA GLY A 84 -12.89 2.45 2.63
C GLY A 84 -11.96 3.40 3.39
N GLU A 85 -12.17 3.53 4.71
CA GLU A 85 -11.33 4.36 5.59
C GLU A 85 -9.88 3.83 5.65
N LEU A 86 -9.71 2.52 5.78
CA LEU A 86 -8.39 1.88 5.77
C LEU A 86 -7.67 2.04 4.42
N GLU A 87 -8.40 2.08 3.31
CA GLU A 87 -7.80 2.31 2.00
C GLU A 87 -7.26 3.75 1.88
N GLN A 88 -7.98 4.73 2.45
CA GLN A 88 -7.45 6.10 2.56
C GLN A 88 -6.21 6.15 3.45
N GLU A 89 -6.22 5.45 4.58
CA GLU A 89 -5.05 5.35 5.46
C GLU A 89 -3.86 4.69 4.75
N ARG A 90 -4.10 3.67 3.92
CA ARG A 90 -3.06 3.00 3.13
C ARG A 90 -2.40 3.95 2.15
N LEU A 91 -3.19 4.78 1.46
CA LEU A 91 -2.66 5.79 0.54
C LEU A 91 -1.83 6.83 1.29
N ALA A 92 -2.34 7.36 2.39
CA ALA A 92 -1.62 8.34 3.22
C ALA A 92 -0.30 7.78 3.76
N ALA A 93 -0.28 6.51 4.18
CA ALA A 93 0.94 5.85 4.65
C ALA A 93 1.96 5.60 3.52
N ALA A 94 1.48 5.30 2.31
CA ALA A 94 2.35 5.18 1.13
C ALA A 94 2.95 6.55 0.74
N GLU A 95 2.18 7.63 0.79
CA GLU A 95 2.67 8.99 0.57
C GLU A 95 3.70 9.42 1.62
N GLU A 96 3.49 9.04 2.88
CA GLU A 96 4.47 9.26 3.95
C GLU A 96 5.80 8.57 3.64
N ARG A 97 5.77 7.31 3.18
CA ARG A 97 6.98 6.61 2.72
C ARG A 97 7.66 7.36 1.58
N MET A 98 6.90 7.82 0.59
CA MET A 98 7.47 8.56 -0.54
C MET A 98 8.14 9.87 -0.09
N ARG A 99 7.56 10.59 0.89
CA ARG A 99 8.21 11.75 1.53
C ARG A 99 9.50 11.36 2.25
N MET A 100 9.50 10.28 3.02
CA MET A 100 10.70 9.79 3.72
C MET A 100 11.83 9.40 2.76
N LEU A 101 11.49 8.96 1.54
CA LEU A 101 12.44 8.63 0.48
C LEU A 101 12.82 9.85 -0.40
N GLY A 102 12.28 11.05 -0.13
CA GLY A 102 12.59 12.27 -0.88
C GLY A 102 11.93 12.36 -2.25
N HIS A 103 10.77 11.71 -2.45
CA HIS A 103 10.08 11.62 -3.74
C HIS A 103 8.83 12.52 -3.89
N LEU A 104 8.63 13.50 -3.02
CA LEU A 104 7.46 14.40 -3.00
C LEU A 104 7.86 15.85 -2.72
#